data_AF-A0A9R0T0J6-F1
#
_entry.id   AF-A0A9R0T0J6-F1
#
_cell.length_a   1.000
_cell.length_b   1.000
_cell.length_c   1.000
_cell.angle_alpha   90.00
_cell.angle_beta   90.00
_cell.angle_gamma   90.00
#
_symmetry.space_group_name_H-M   'P 1'
#
loop_
_entity.id
_entity.type
_entity.pdbx_description
1 polymer ?
#
loop_
_entity_poly.entity_id
_entity_poly.type
_entity_poly.pdbx_seq_one_letter_code
_entity_poly.pdbx_strand_id
1 'polypeptide(L)'
;MAMGTRRAALCFLLLVSIFLQGNPTLVSADEECKYRIPYVPFCKGWSCKVECWLEAKLFRARLQEHKCIRGGIKGACYCLFCGKHLQ
;
A
#
# COMPACT_ATOMS: atom_id res chain seq x y z
N MET A 1 21.15 -17.10 -40.28
CA MET A 1 19.98 -17.34 -39.41
C MET A 1 20.14 -16.52 -38.13
N ALA A 2 19.62 -15.29 -38.08
CA ALA A 2 19.79 -14.34 -36.98
C ALA A 2 18.50 -14.20 -36.13
N MET A 3 17.76 -15.31 -35.95
CA MET A 3 16.47 -15.34 -35.24
C MET A 3 16.58 -15.30 -33.71
N GLY A 4 17.80 -15.44 -33.15
CA GLY A 4 18.04 -15.46 -31.70
C GLY A 4 18.27 -14.06 -31.10
N THR A 5 19.00 -13.19 -31.79
CA THR A 5 19.35 -11.85 -31.27
C THR A 5 18.16 -10.90 -31.27
N ARG A 6 17.31 -10.96 -32.31
CA ARG A 6 16.07 -10.18 -32.40
C ARG A 6 15.07 -10.57 -31.31
N ARG A 7 14.93 -11.87 -31.01
CA ARG A 7 14.07 -12.36 -29.92
C ARG A 7 14.54 -11.90 -28.55
N ALA A 8 15.84 -12.00 -28.28
CA ALA A 8 16.41 -11.55 -27.02
C ALA A 8 16.24 -10.02 -26.83
N ALA A 9 16.46 -9.23 -27.87
CA ALA A 9 16.25 -7.78 -27.84
C ALA A 9 14.78 -7.41 -27.59
N LEU A 10 13.83 -8.12 -28.23
CA LEU A 10 12.40 -7.91 -28.00
C LEU A 10 11.98 -8.26 -26.56
N CYS A 11 12.52 -9.34 -25.99
CA CYS A 11 12.28 -9.70 -24.58
C CYS A 11 12.83 -8.63 -23.62
N PHE A 12 14.04 -8.11 -23.87
CA PHE A 12 14.61 -7.03 -23.08
C PHE A 12 13.77 -5.75 -23.18
N LEU A 13 13.34 -5.38 -24.39
CA LEU A 13 12.46 -4.23 -24.59
C LEU A 13 11.12 -4.42 -23.87
N LEU A 14 10.50 -5.59 -23.95
CA LEU A 14 9.26 -5.91 -23.22
C LEU A 14 9.44 -5.83 -21.71
N LEU A 15 10.54 -6.36 -21.17
CA LEU A 15 10.84 -6.25 -19.74
C LEU A 15 11.03 -4.78 -19.34
N VAL A 16 11.82 -4.01 -20.09
CA VAL A 16 12.00 -2.56 -19.87
C VAL A 16 10.68 -1.81 -19.97
N SER A 17 9.81 -2.15 -20.92
CA SER A 17 8.45 -1.58 -21.02
C SER A 17 7.59 -1.93 -19.82
N ILE A 18 7.67 -3.15 -19.29
CA ILE A 18 6.95 -3.57 -18.07
C ILE A 18 7.49 -2.84 -16.83
N PHE A 19 8.81 -2.67 -16.73
CA PHE A 19 9.44 -1.92 -15.63
C PHE A 19 9.17 -0.41 -15.74
N LEU A 20 9.13 0.16 -16.95
CA LEU A 20 8.89 1.58 -17.21
C LEU A 20 7.40 1.95 -17.15
N GLN A 21 6.51 1.05 -17.60
CA GLN A 21 5.08 1.02 -17.22
C GLN A 21 4.87 0.30 -15.90
N GLY A 22 5.85 0.37 -14.98
CA GLY A 22 5.58 0.18 -13.57
C GLY A 22 4.58 1.26 -13.18
N ASN A 23 3.30 1.01 -13.47
CA ASN A 23 2.18 1.87 -13.20
C ASN A 23 2.32 2.32 -11.75
N PRO A 24 2.68 3.58 -11.44
CA PRO A 24 1.95 4.20 -10.36
C PRO A 24 0.54 4.24 -10.93
N THR A 25 -0.27 3.24 -10.58
CA THR A 25 -1.72 3.32 -10.72
C THR A 25 -2.07 4.74 -10.38
N LEU A 26 -2.49 5.49 -11.40
CA LEU A 26 -3.36 6.64 -11.35
C LEU A 26 -3.50 7.09 -9.90
N VAL A 27 -2.56 7.94 -9.44
CA VAL A 27 -2.85 8.82 -8.31
C VAL A 27 -4.09 9.53 -8.79
N SER A 28 -5.23 9.00 -8.38
CA SER A 28 -6.51 9.62 -8.59
C SER A 28 -6.30 10.91 -7.85
N ALA A 29 -6.24 12.02 -8.57
CA ALA A 29 -6.01 13.36 -8.05
C ALA A 29 -7.17 13.84 -7.14
N ASP A 30 -7.88 12.89 -6.54
CA ASP A 30 -9.15 12.98 -5.85
C ASP A 30 -9.23 11.96 -4.68
N GLU A 31 -8.17 11.17 -4.40
CA GLU A 31 -8.12 10.38 -3.17
C GLU A 31 -7.35 11.17 -2.11
N GLU A 32 -8.08 11.64 -1.08
CA GLU A 32 -7.46 12.18 0.11
C GLU A 32 -6.86 11.03 0.92
N CYS A 33 -5.71 11.27 1.56
CA CYS A 33 -5.10 10.30 2.46
C CYS A 33 -5.02 10.88 3.88
N LYS A 34 -5.52 10.13 4.86
CA LYS A 34 -5.58 10.54 6.26
C LYS A 34 -4.95 9.47 7.15
N TYR A 35 -4.13 9.90 8.09
CA TYR A 35 -3.55 9.00 9.07
C TYR A 35 -4.37 8.95 10.36
N ARG A 36 -4.34 7.80 11.04
CA ARG A 36 -4.92 7.61 12.37
C ARG A 36 -3.95 6.84 13.23
N ILE A 37 -4.03 7.08 14.55
CA ILE A 37 -3.17 6.42 15.54
C ILE A 37 -4.04 5.74 16.60
N PRO A 38 -4.68 4.59 16.30
CA PRO A 38 -5.42 3.84 17.30
C PRO A 38 -4.51 3.27 18.39
N TYR A 39 -5.03 3.29 19.62
CA TYR A 39 -4.44 2.58 20.75
C TYR A 39 -4.82 1.10 20.67
N VAL A 40 -3.82 0.24 20.71
CA VAL A 40 -4.00 -1.22 20.72
C VAL A 40 -3.43 -1.80 22.00
N PRO A 41 -4.07 -2.83 22.60
CA PRO A 41 -3.57 -3.45 23.82
C PRO A 41 -2.15 -4.01 23.64
N PHE A 42 -1.87 -4.58 22.46
CA PHE A 42 -0.54 -5.05 22.06
C PHE A 42 -0.25 -4.65 20.61
N CYS A 43 0.81 -3.86 20.39
CA CYS A 43 1.22 -3.56 19.02
C CYS A 43 2.21 -4.61 18.49
N LYS A 44 1.68 -5.52 17.66
CA LYS A 44 2.43 -6.42 16.78
C LYS A 44 2.00 -6.13 15.34
N GLY A 45 2.86 -6.44 14.36
CA GLY A 45 2.58 -6.14 12.95
C GLY A 45 1.23 -6.69 12.47
N TRP A 46 0.89 -7.91 12.89
CA TRP A 46 -0.40 -8.54 12.53
C TRP A 46 -1.60 -7.91 13.26
N SER A 47 -1.48 -7.58 14.55
CA SER A 47 -2.59 -6.96 15.31
C SER A 47 -2.87 -5.55 14.83
N CYS A 48 -1.81 -4.77 14.58
CA CYS A 48 -1.88 -3.44 13.98
C CYS A 48 -2.51 -3.48 12.57
N LYS A 49 -2.14 -4.49 11.75
CA LYS A 49 -2.78 -4.69 10.43
C LYS A 49 -4.28 -4.94 10.55
N VAL A 50 -4.70 -5.83 11.46
CA VAL A 50 -6.13 -6.16 11.65
C VAL A 50 -6.92 -4.93 12.10
N GLU A 51 -6.40 -4.19 13.09
CA GLU A 51 -7.03 -2.96 13.59
C GLU A 51 -7.21 -1.93 12.45
N CYS A 52 -6.13 -1.60 11.74
CA CYS A 52 -6.21 -0.68 10.61
C CYS A 52 -7.16 -1.18 9.52
N TRP A 53 -7.20 -2.49 9.27
CA TRP A 53 -8.08 -3.03 8.23
C TRP A 53 -9.56 -2.95 8.60
N LEU A 54 -9.89 -3.15 9.89
CA LEU A 54 -11.23 -2.93 10.41
C LEU A 54 -11.65 -1.47 10.29
N GLU A 55 -10.78 -0.54 10.67
CA GLU A 55 -11.02 0.90 10.50
C GLU A 55 -11.18 1.29 9.02
N ALA A 56 -10.33 0.76 8.13
CA ALA A 56 -10.43 0.99 6.69
C ALA A 56 -11.80 0.55 6.13
N LYS A 57 -12.30 -0.62 6.57
CA LYS A 57 -13.66 -1.07 6.22
C LYS A 57 -14.75 -0.15 6.76
N LEU A 58 -14.60 0.33 7.99
CA LEU A 58 -15.55 1.25 8.62
C LEU A 58 -15.63 2.58 7.86
N PHE A 59 -14.47 3.12 7.46
CA PHE A 59 -14.37 4.37 6.70
C PHE A 59 -14.58 4.21 5.18
N ARG A 60 -14.84 2.99 4.70
CA ARG A 60 -14.89 2.66 3.26
C ARG A 60 -13.65 3.16 2.50
N ALA A 61 -12.50 3.11 3.15
CA ALA A 61 -11.23 3.59 2.63
C ALA A 61 -10.29 2.41 2.35
N ARG A 62 -9.24 2.66 1.56
CA ARG A 62 -8.17 1.70 1.31
C ARG A 62 -7.09 1.87 2.37
N LEU A 63 -6.70 0.77 3.02
CA LEU A 63 -5.50 0.76 3.88
C LEU A 63 -4.25 0.78 3.00
N GLN A 64 -3.46 1.85 3.09
CA GLN A 64 -2.23 2.00 2.32
C GLN A 64 -0.99 1.61 3.14
N GLU A 65 -0.93 1.97 4.42
CA GLU A 65 0.20 1.63 5.30
C GLU A 65 -0.30 1.30 6.71
N HIS A 66 0.39 0.38 7.38
CA HIS A 66 0.23 0.13 8.81
C HIS A 66 1.60 -0.09 9.47
N LYS A 67 1.85 0.53 10.63
CA LYS A 67 3.09 0.31 11.38
C LYS A 67 2.89 0.45 12.88
N CYS A 68 3.59 -0.38 13.64
CA CYS A 68 3.66 -0.19 15.09
C CYS A 68 4.62 0.94 15.40
N ILE A 69 4.10 2.03 15.97
CA ILE A 69 4.92 3.18 16.40
C ILE A 69 5.27 3.10 17.88
N ARG A 70 4.47 2.37 18.67
CA ARG A 70 4.74 2.13 20.10
C ARG A 70 4.39 0.69 20.45
N GLY A 71 5.38 -0.05 20.95
CA GLY A 71 5.21 -1.41 21.46
C GLY A 71 4.77 -1.44 22.93
N GLY A 72 4.58 -2.66 23.47
CA GLY A 72 4.20 -2.87 24.87
C GLY A 72 2.69 -2.85 25.14
N ILE A 73 2.32 -2.82 26.42
CA ILE A 73 0.94 -2.68 26.89
C ILE A 73 0.50 -1.24 26.60
N LYS A 74 -0.64 -1.05 25.93
CA LYS A 74 -1.08 0.23 25.32
C LYS A 74 -0.17 0.70 24.18
N GLY A 75 0.11 -0.23 23.28
CA GLY A 75 0.79 0.09 22.04
C GLY A 75 -0.03 1.05 21.17
N ALA A 76 0.65 1.64 20.19
CA ALA A 76 0.03 2.52 19.22
C ALA A 76 0.39 2.03 17.82
N CYS A 77 -0.64 1.94 17.00
CA CYS A 77 -0.54 1.56 15.60
C CYS A 77 -0.77 2.81 14.78
N TYR A 78 0.04 3.04 13.76
CA TYR A 78 -0.17 4.05 12.74
C TYR A 78 -0.87 3.38 11.57
N CYS A 79 -1.95 3.98 11.09
CA CYS A 79 -2.67 3.56 9.91
C CYS A 79 -2.71 4.73 8.92
N LEU A 80 -2.41 4.48 7.65
CA LEU A 80 -2.61 5.42 6.55
C LEU A 80 -3.74 4.91 5.67
N PHE A 81 -4.81 5.68 5.59
CA PHE A 81 -5.96 5.38 4.75
C PHE A 81 -6.01 6.34 3.57
N CYS A 82 -6.43 5.85 2.40
CA CYS A 82 -6.73 6.71 1.25
C CYS A 82 -8.09 6.36 0.68
N GLY A 83 -8.83 7.38 0.27
CA GLY A 83 -10.13 7.22 -0.36
C GLY A 83 -10.86 8.55 -0.50
N LYS A 84 -11.94 8.54 -1.27
CA LYS A 84 -12.70 9.75 -1.63
C LYS A 84 -13.63 10.28 -0.54
N HIS A 85 -13.83 9.52 0.53
CA HIS A 85 -14.82 9.80 1.59
C HIS A 85 -14.24 9.65 3.00
N LEU A 86 -12.97 10.05 3.21
CA LEU A 86 -12.38 10.06 4.54
C LEU A 86 -12.95 11.23 5.37
N GLN A 87 -13.90 10.94 6.26
CA GLN A 87 -14.40 11.89 7.26
C GLN A 87 -13.43 12.06 8.45
#